data_AF-A0A2E9I618-F1
#
_entry.id   AF-A0A2E9I618-F1
#
_cell.length_a   1.000
_cell.length_b   1.000
_cell.length_c   1.000
_cell.angle_alpha   90.00
_cell.angle_beta   90.00
_cell.angle_gamma   90.00
#
_symmetry.space_group_name_H-M   'P 1'
#
loop_
_entity.id
_entity.type
_entity.pdbx_description
1 polymer ?
#
loop_
_entity_poly.entity_id
_entity_poly.type
_entity_poly.pdbx_seq_one_letter_code
_entity_poly.pdbx_strand_id
1 'polypeptide(L)'
;MDLHQLAESDLAFTLEGDGQTVTLTAPDGTTADFQAISNDISLLIDPDTGVPVSGRNANVALRIASLRTAGLELPKGIEDGATVPWLVDYTTVNGDQITAKVMASNPDRAIGLVTLRLELVL
;
A
#
# COMPACT_ATOMS: atom_id res chain seq x y z
N MET A 1 9.78 27.65 3.67
CA MET A 1 9.43 26.22 3.79
C MET A 1 9.17 25.98 5.27
N ASP A 2 7.96 25.58 5.64
CA ASP A 2 7.67 25.17 7.02
C ASP A 2 8.08 23.71 7.27
N LEU A 3 8.00 23.25 8.52
CA LEU A 3 8.41 21.89 8.90
C LEU A 3 7.57 20.80 8.20
N HIS A 4 6.31 21.08 7.89
CA HIS A 4 5.43 20.14 7.21
C HIS A 4 5.84 19.98 5.74
N GLN A 5 6.11 21.09 5.05
CA GLN A 5 6.62 21.10 3.69
C GLN A 5 7.98 20.41 3.57
N LEU A 6 8.85 20.58 4.57
CA LEU A 6 10.14 19.87 4.61
C LEU A 6 9.94 18.35 4.77
N ALA A 7 9.09 17.93 5.72
CA ALA A 7 8.78 16.51 5.93
C ALA A 7 8.15 15.85 4.69
N GLU A 8 7.26 16.56 3.99
CA GLU A 8 6.65 16.06 2.76
C GLU A 8 7.70 15.92 1.63
N SER A 9 8.63 16.87 1.51
CA SER A 9 9.72 16.81 0.54
C SER A 9 10.67 15.64 0.81
N ASP A 10 11.03 15.42 2.08
CA ASP A 10 11.88 14.30 2.50
C ASP A 10 11.17 12.96 2.28
N LEU A 11 9.85 12.91 2.52
CA LEU A 11 9.04 11.73 2.25
C LEU A 11 9.01 11.42 0.75
N ALA A 12 8.79 12.42 -0.11
CA ALA A 12 8.79 12.23 -1.55
C ALA A 12 10.14 11.68 -2.03
N PHE A 13 11.25 12.26 -1.56
CA PHE A 13 12.59 11.77 -1.91
C PHE A 13 12.81 10.32 -1.47
N THR A 14 12.43 9.97 -0.24
CA THR A 14 12.69 8.63 0.33
C THR A 14 11.79 7.56 -0.27
N LEU A 15 10.48 7.81 -0.33
CA LEU A 15 9.49 6.82 -0.75
C LEU A 15 9.46 6.65 -2.26
N GLU A 16 9.61 7.75 -3.01
CA GLU A 16 9.50 7.73 -4.47
C GLU A 16 10.85 7.56 -5.18
N GLY A 17 11.97 7.78 -4.47
CA GLY A 17 13.33 7.60 -5.01
C GLY A 17 13.79 6.14 -5.09
N ASP A 18 13.48 5.35 -4.05
CA ASP A 18 13.90 3.94 -3.93
C ASP A 18 12.70 2.96 -3.85
N GLY A 19 11.49 3.46 -4.04
CA GLY A 19 10.28 2.64 -4.08
C GLY A 19 10.25 1.67 -5.27
N GLN A 20 9.38 0.67 -5.18
CA GLN A 20 8.99 -0.12 -6.34
C GLN A 20 7.74 0.46 -6.99
N THR A 21 7.59 0.25 -8.30
CA THR A 21 6.35 0.59 -8.99
C THR A 21 5.22 -0.34 -8.54
N VAL A 22 4.12 0.26 -8.10
CA VAL A 22 2.86 -0.42 -7.80
C VAL A 22 1.74 0.23 -8.59
N THR A 23 0.80 -0.56 -9.07
CA THR A 23 -0.39 -0.07 -9.76
C THR A 23 -1.57 -0.14 -8.81
N LEU A 24 -2.24 1.00 -8.59
CA LEU A 24 -3.44 1.08 -7.77
C LEU A 24 -4.65 1.24 -8.68
N THR A 25 -5.65 0.39 -8.48
CA THR A 25 -6.94 0.42 -9.19
C THR A 25 -8.05 0.80 -8.22
N ALA A 26 -8.77 1.87 -8.53
CA ALA A 26 -9.93 2.33 -7.80
C ALA A 26 -11.20 1.53 -8.14
N PRO A 27 -12.23 1.54 -7.27
CA PRO A 27 -13.50 0.84 -7.51
C PRO A 27 -14.24 1.27 -8.78
N ASP A 28 -13.98 2.49 -9.28
CA ASP A 28 -14.55 3.01 -10.52
C ASP A 28 -13.77 2.60 -11.78
N GLY A 29 -12.68 1.83 -11.61
CA GLY A 29 -11.80 1.37 -12.67
C GLY A 29 -10.64 2.33 -12.99
N THR A 30 -10.51 3.46 -12.30
CA THR A 30 -9.38 4.37 -12.49
C THR A 30 -8.09 3.73 -11.99
N THR A 31 -7.06 3.71 -12.83
CA THR A 31 -5.75 3.11 -12.51
C THR A 31 -4.63 4.13 -12.59
N ALA A 32 -3.67 4.05 -11.67
CA ALA A 32 -2.43 4.82 -11.77
C ALA A 32 -1.25 4.09 -11.12
N ASP A 33 -0.06 4.38 -11.63
CA ASP A 33 1.20 3.83 -11.12
C ASP A 33 1.82 4.78 -10.11
N PHE A 34 2.36 4.20 -9.04
CA PHE A 34 3.01 4.92 -7.95
C PHE A 34 4.33 4.26 -7.61
N GLN A 35 5.30 5.08 -7.19
CA GLN A 35 6.45 4.57 -6.45
C GLN A 35 6.04 4.37 -4.99
N ALA A 36 6.28 3.17 -4.48
CA ALA A 36 5.80 2.76 -3.18
C ALA A 36 6.78 1.82 -2.48
N ILE A 37 6.76 1.84 -1.16
CA ILE A 37 7.42 0.82 -0.36
C ILE A 37 6.39 -0.27 -0.08
N SER A 38 6.67 -1.48 -0.54
CA SER A 38 5.88 -2.67 -0.19
C SER A 38 6.62 -3.51 0.85
N ASN A 39 5.85 -4.16 1.71
CA ASN A 39 6.35 -5.20 2.60
C ASN A 39 5.40 -6.40 2.48
N ASP A 40 5.94 -7.56 2.15
CA ASP A 40 5.15 -8.78 1.96
C ASP A 40 5.88 -9.96 2.58
N ILE A 41 5.40 -10.36 3.75
CA ILE A 41 5.98 -11.45 4.53
C ILE A 41 4.97 -12.59 4.52
N SER A 42 5.37 -13.73 3.95
CA SER A 42 4.53 -14.91 3.75
C SER A 42 4.71 -16.01 4.81
N LEU A 43 5.60 -15.78 5.79
CA LEU A 43 5.88 -16.68 6.91
C LEU A 43 5.90 -15.88 8.21
N LEU A 44 4.98 -16.18 9.13
CA LEU A 44 5.03 -15.65 10.49
C LEU A 44 5.58 -16.74 11.42
N ILE A 45 6.35 -16.34 12.43
CA ILE A 45 6.76 -17.26 13.50
C ILE A 45 5.75 -17.12 14.63
N ASP A 46 5.14 -18.22 15.03
CA ASP A 46 4.34 -18.26 16.25
C ASP A 46 5.26 -18.03 17.46
N PRO A 47 5.07 -16.95 18.24
CA PRO A 47 5.94 -16.62 19.36
C PRO A 47 5.88 -17.64 20.50
N ASP A 48 4.80 -18.42 20.61
CA ASP A 48 4.62 -19.40 21.68
C ASP A 48 5.28 -20.75 21.35
N THR A 49 5.33 -21.12 20.07
CA THR A 49 5.84 -22.44 19.62
C THR A 49 7.16 -22.36 18.86
N GLY A 50 7.54 -21.18 18.35
CA GLY A 50 8.72 -21.00 17.49
C GLY A 50 8.59 -21.65 16.11
N VAL A 51 7.40 -22.15 15.76
CA VAL A 51 7.13 -22.84 14.49
C VAL A 51 6.65 -21.81 13.46
N PRO A 52 7.09 -21.92 12.18
CA PRO A 52 6.52 -21.13 11.10
C PRO A 52 5.04 -21.46 10.92
N VAL A 53 4.19 -20.45 10.99
CA VAL A 53 2.77 -20.53 10.68
C VAL A 53 2.50 -19.84 9.34
N SER A 54 1.56 -20.40 8.58
CA SER A 54 1.11 -19.77 7.35
C SER A 54 0.32 -18.51 7.71
N GLY A 55 0.86 -17.37 7.30
CA GLY A 55 0.20 -16.08 7.41
C GLY A 55 0.92 -15.13 6.46
N ARG A 56 0.13 -14.36 5.69
CA ARG A 56 0.69 -13.35 4.79
C ARG A 56 0.32 -11.97 5.29
N ASN A 57 1.33 -11.15 5.55
CA ASN A 57 1.17 -9.76 5.91
C ASN A 57 1.76 -8.92 4.78
N ALA A 58 0.88 -8.42 3.93
CA ALA A 58 1.23 -7.56 2.80
C ALA A 58 0.75 -6.13 3.08
N ASN A 59 1.65 -5.16 2.98
CA ASN A 59 1.35 -3.74 3.11
C ASN A 59 2.06 -2.93 2.04
N VAL A 60 1.44 -1.83 1.62
CA VAL A 60 2.02 -0.87 0.68
C VAL A 60 1.83 0.54 1.23
N ALA A 61 2.90 1.34 1.22
CA ALA A 61 2.89 2.73 1.66
C ALA A 61 2.94 3.67 0.44
N LEU A 62 1.99 4.60 0.37
CA LEU A 62 1.82 5.55 -0.73
C LEU A 62 1.76 6.98 -0.23
N ARG A 63 2.25 7.93 -1.03
CA ARG A 63 2.13 9.36 -0.72
C ARG A 63 0.74 9.88 -1.10
N ILE A 64 0.06 10.55 -0.17
CA ILE A 64 -1.30 11.10 -0.35
C ILE A 64 -1.34 12.15 -1.47
N ALA A 65 -0.31 12.99 -1.56
CA ALA A 65 -0.23 14.01 -2.60
C ALA A 65 -0.13 13.41 -4.01
N SER A 66 0.57 12.28 -4.17
CA SER A 66 0.67 11.56 -5.45
C SER A 66 -0.67 10.98 -5.87
N LEU A 67 -1.42 10.38 -4.93
CA LEU A 67 -2.80 9.92 -5.17
C LEU A 67 -3.71 11.05 -5.68
N ARG A 68 -3.68 12.20 -5.00
CA ARG A 68 -4.50 13.36 -5.38
C ARG A 68 -4.10 13.93 -6.73
N THR A 69 -2.81 13.96 -7.05
CA THR A 69 -2.29 14.43 -8.34
C THR A 69 -2.75 13.52 -9.48
N ALA A 70 -2.85 12.20 -9.21
CA ALA A 70 -3.40 11.22 -10.13
C ALA A 70 -4.94 11.23 -10.22
N GLY A 71 -5.62 12.13 -9.50
CA GLY A 71 -7.09 12.21 -9.47
C GLY A 71 -7.77 11.12 -8.65
N LEU A 72 -7.02 10.32 -7.89
CA LEU A 72 -7.55 9.26 -7.05
C LEU A 72 -7.97 9.79 -5.68
N GLU A 73 -9.05 9.20 -5.15
CA GLU A 73 -9.38 9.35 -3.73
C GLU A 73 -8.41 8.54 -2.85
N LEU A 74 -8.48 8.77 -1.53
CA LEU A 74 -7.80 7.90 -0.57
C LEU A 74 -8.42 6.49 -0.64
N PRO A 75 -7.59 5.44 -0.81
CA PRO A 75 -8.07 4.07 -0.74
C PRO A 75 -8.77 3.80 0.58
N LYS A 76 -9.76 2.92 0.53
CA LYS A 76 -10.54 2.51 1.69
C LYS A 76 -10.58 0.99 1.74
N GLY A 77 -10.34 0.45 2.94
CA GLY A 77 -10.66 -0.94 3.24
C GLY A 77 -12.16 -1.17 3.13
N ILE A 78 -12.53 -2.29 2.53
CA ILE A 78 -13.93 -2.70 2.42
C ILE A 78 -14.12 -3.95 3.26
N GLU A 79 -14.98 -3.85 4.28
CA GLU A 79 -15.33 -4.98 5.15
C GLU A 79 -16.45 -5.86 4.54
N ASP A 80 -17.26 -5.31 3.62
CA ASP A 80 -18.46 -5.96 3.07
C ASP A 80 -18.41 -6.11 1.54
N GLY A 81 -18.75 -7.29 1.02
CA GLY A 81 -18.57 -7.70 -0.38
C GLY A 81 -19.46 -7.00 -1.42
N ALA A 82 -20.32 -6.07 -1.00
CA ALA A 82 -21.21 -5.33 -1.88
C ALA A 82 -20.51 -4.23 -2.71
N THR A 83 -19.29 -3.83 -2.32
CA THR A 83 -18.52 -2.77 -2.98
C THR A 83 -17.29 -3.35 -3.67
N VAL A 84 -17.00 -2.88 -4.89
CA VAL A 84 -15.78 -3.25 -5.61
C VAL A 84 -14.57 -2.77 -4.79
N PRO A 85 -13.62 -3.66 -4.41
CA PRO A 85 -12.47 -3.27 -3.62
C PRO A 85 -11.48 -2.43 -4.43
N TRP A 86 -10.67 -1.64 -3.73
CA TRP A 86 -9.43 -1.14 -4.31
C TRP A 86 -8.47 -2.31 -4.50
N LEU A 87 -7.79 -2.35 -5.65
CA LEU A 87 -6.79 -3.37 -5.97
C LEU A 87 -5.40 -2.75 -6.06
N VAL A 88 -4.40 -3.50 -5.65
CA VAL A 88 -2.99 -3.14 -5.73
C VAL A 88 -2.24 -4.27 -6.43
N ASP A 89 -1.62 -3.94 -7.55
CA ASP A 89 -0.65 -4.80 -8.21
C ASP A 89 0.75 -4.38 -7.78
N TYR A 90 1.54 -5.34 -7.28
CA TYR A 90 2.90 -5.10 -6.84
C TYR A 90 3.78 -6.31 -7.09
N THR A 91 5.09 -6.09 -7.06
CA THR A 91 6.09 -7.16 -7.20
C THR A 91 6.58 -7.59 -5.82
N THR A 92 6.43 -8.88 -5.52
CA THR A 92 6.92 -9.45 -4.26
C THR A 92 8.43 -9.52 -4.20
N VAL A 93 8.98 -9.82 -3.02
CA VAL A 93 10.42 -10.07 -2.81
C VAL A 93 10.97 -11.21 -3.68
N ASN A 94 10.11 -12.14 -4.10
CA ASN A 94 10.49 -13.27 -4.96
C ASN A 94 10.46 -12.91 -6.47
N GLY A 95 10.00 -11.71 -6.82
CA GLY A 95 9.85 -11.25 -8.20
C GLY A 95 8.49 -11.57 -8.83
N ASP A 96 7.58 -12.21 -8.09
CA ASP A 96 6.23 -12.50 -8.58
C ASP A 96 5.36 -11.25 -8.58
N GLN A 97 4.62 -11.00 -9.67
CA GLN A 97 3.57 -9.99 -9.71
C GLN A 97 2.27 -10.54 -9.13
N ILE A 98 1.70 -9.83 -8.17
CA ILE A 98 0.48 -10.25 -7.49
C ILE A 98 -0.49 -9.10 -7.31
N THR A 99 -1.77 -9.39 -7.54
CA THR A 99 -2.90 -8.52 -7.26
C THR A 99 -3.44 -8.80 -5.86
N ALA A 100 -3.59 -7.76 -5.06
CA ALA A 100 -4.18 -7.84 -3.72
C ALA A 100 -5.24 -6.76 -3.55
N LYS A 101 -6.29 -7.07 -2.78
CA LYS A 101 -7.31 -6.08 -2.40
C LYS A 101 -6.88 -5.32 -1.16
N VAL A 102 -7.28 -4.05 -1.09
CA VAL A 102 -7.08 -3.21 0.10
C VAL A 102 -8.10 -3.61 1.17
N MET A 103 -7.61 -4.08 2.32
CA MET A 103 -8.43 -4.46 3.46
C MET A 103 -8.56 -3.36 4.51
N ALA A 104 -7.52 -2.55 4.66
CA ALA A 104 -7.54 -1.39 5.54
C ALA A 104 -6.61 -0.31 5.03
N SER A 105 -6.89 0.92 5.44
CA SER A 105 -6.12 2.10 5.03
C SER A 105 -5.86 2.94 6.27
N ASN A 106 -4.59 3.23 6.55
CA ASN A 106 -4.16 4.03 7.68
C ASN A 106 -3.47 5.31 7.17
N PRO A 107 -4.22 6.40 6.92
CA PRO A 107 -3.67 7.65 6.45
C PRO A 107 -3.06 8.47 7.60
N ASP A 108 -1.78 8.80 7.48
CA ASP A 108 -1.09 9.79 8.29
C ASP A 108 -1.04 11.14 7.55
N ARG A 109 -1.93 12.06 7.95
CA ARG A 109 -2.03 13.39 7.36
C ARG A 109 -0.96 14.37 7.86
N ALA A 110 -0.24 14.03 8.94
CA ALA A 110 0.81 14.90 9.46
C ALA A 110 2.05 14.86 8.56
N ILE A 111 2.36 13.69 7.98
CA ILE A 111 3.48 13.48 7.05
C ILE A 111 3.03 13.27 5.60
N GLY A 112 1.74 13.05 5.34
CA GLY A 112 1.20 12.89 3.99
C GLY A 112 1.36 11.48 3.41
N LEU A 113 1.35 10.46 4.26
CA LEU A 113 1.49 9.05 3.90
C LEU A 113 0.17 8.30 4.10
N VAL A 114 -0.10 7.28 3.30
CA VAL A 114 -1.13 6.28 3.60
C VAL A 114 -0.53 4.88 3.51
N THR A 115 -0.71 4.09 4.57
CA THR A 115 -0.34 2.68 4.57
C THR A 115 -1.57 1.83 4.32
N LEU A 116 -1.51 0.98 3.30
CA LEU A 116 -2.55 0.06 2.93
C LEU A 116 -2.20 -1.32 3.43
N ARG A 117 -3.13 -1.96 4.13
CA ARG A 117 -3.06 -3.39 4.45
C ARG A 117 -3.76 -4.17 3.37
N LEU A 118 -3.10 -5.19 2.84
CA LEU A 118 -3.53 -5.95 1.67
C LEU A 118 -3.90 -7.38 2.03
N GLU A 119 -4.80 -7.96 1.26
CA GLU A 119 -5.14 -9.39 1.27
C GLU A 119 -5.15 -9.90 -0.17
N LEU A 120 -4.61 -11.10 -0.40
CA LEU A 120 -4.55 -11.66 -1.75
C LEU A 120 -5.94 -11.90 -2.33
N VAL A 121 -6.07 -11.62 -3.62
CA VAL A 121 -7.19 -12.11 -4.41
C VAL A 121 -6.74 -13.44 -5.01
N LEU A 122 -7.46 -14.52 -4.68
CA LEU A 122 -7.25 -15.87 -5.23
C LEU A 122 -7.89 -16.01 -6.62
#